data_AF-A0A423JET4-F1
#
_entry.id   AF-A0A423JET4-F1
#
_cell.length_a   1.000
_cell.length_b   1.000
_cell.length_c   1.000
_cell.angle_alpha   90.00
_cell.angle_beta   90.00
_cell.angle_gamma   90.00
#
_symmetry.space_group_name_H-M   'P 1'
#
loop_
_entity.id
_entity.type
_entity.pdbx_description
1 polymer ?
#
loop_
_entity_poly.entity_id
_entity_poly.type
_entity_poly.pdbx_seq_one_letter_code
_entity_poly.pdbx_strand_id
1 'polypeptide(L)'
;MTTKETDTFHKLDRNLLPPTILQAENGFVKREFLKNCTVHIAISSGIEQGDSVDPQLYVERMGTITRTPFVVTAEHLAEGIVWQLPVYNLVALPGAAVEAGYSVKKTDGSRLKSPGGKYKVE
;
A
#
# COMPACT_ATOMS: atom_id res chain seq x y z
N MET A 1 -39.16 -27.34 10.24
CA MET A 1 -38.74 -26.96 8.87
C MET A 1 -38.95 -25.47 8.77
N THR A 2 -37.86 -24.70 8.81
CA THR A 2 -37.90 -23.25 8.68
C THR A 2 -36.59 -22.83 8.04
N THR A 3 -36.72 -22.53 6.75
CA THR A 3 -35.94 -21.59 5.93
C THR A 3 -34.44 -21.43 6.20
N LYS A 4 -33.69 -22.02 5.27
CA LYS A 4 -32.36 -21.56 4.83
C LYS A 4 -32.43 -20.08 4.45
N GLU A 5 -32.17 -19.18 5.39
CA GLU A 5 -31.75 -17.80 5.10
C GLU A 5 -30.66 -17.42 6.10
N THR A 6 -29.56 -18.15 6.01
CA THR A 6 -28.26 -17.70 6.47
C THR A 6 -27.30 -17.89 5.32
N ASP A 7 -27.68 -17.29 4.16
CA ASP A 7 -26.72 -16.68 3.24
C ASP A 7 -26.00 -15.58 4.03
N THR A 8 -25.17 -16.03 4.97
CA THR A 8 -24.46 -15.19 5.92
C THR A 8 -23.32 -14.60 5.14
N PHE A 9 -23.59 -13.47 4.49
CA PHE A 9 -22.59 -12.56 3.96
C PHE A 9 -21.51 -13.28 3.17
N HIS A 10 -21.84 -13.63 1.92
CA HIS A 10 -20.82 -13.84 0.90
C HIS A 10 -19.72 -12.79 1.08
N LYS A 11 -18.54 -13.25 1.55
CA LYS A 11 -17.24 -12.61 1.32
C LYS A 11 -17.35 -11.08 1.30
N LEU A 12 -17.61 -10.45 2.45
CA LEU A 12 -17.20 -9.06 2.61
C LEU A 12 -15.72 -9.05 2.24
N ASP A 13 -15.44 -8.47 1.08
CA ASP A 13 -14.15 -8.50 0.42
C ASP A 13 -13.05 -8.26 1.45
N ARG A 14 -11.99 -9.07 1.40
CA ARG A 14 -10.73 -8.78 2.10
C ARG A 14 -10.18 -7.49 1.50
N ASN A 15 -10.75 -6.36 1.89
CA ASN A 15 -10.48 -5.06 1.32
C ASN A 15 -9.22 -4.52 1.97
N LEU A 16 -8.12 -4.76 1.26
CA LEU A 16 -6.89 -4.03 1.50
C LEU A 16 -7.16 -2.53 1.42
N LEU A 17 -6.64 -1.77 2.38
CA LEU A 17 -6.73 -0.31 2.35
C LEU A 17 -5.64 0.25 1.43
N PRO A 18 -5.89 1.39 0.76
CA PRO A 18 -4.85 2.05 -0.01
C PRO A 18 -3.74 2.54 0.93
N PRO A 19 -2.46 2.43 0.53
CA PRO A 19 -1.38 2.99 1.32
C PRO A 19 -1.35 4.52 1.23
N THR A 20 -0.73 5.15 2.22
CA THR A 20 -0.65 6.61 2.32
C THR A 20 0.79 7.10 2.24
N ILE A 21 1.09 8.07 1.38
CA ILE A 21 2.36 8.81 1.46
C ILE A 21 2.26 9.81 2.62
N LEU A 22 3.10 9.65 3.65
CA LEU A 22 3.00 10.45 4.87
C LEU A 22 3.25 11.94 4.65
N GLN A 23 4.10 12.27 3.68
CA GLN A 23 4.43 13.63 3.30
C GLN A 23 3.40 14.27 2.36
N ALA A 24 2.29 13.58 2.07
CA ALA A 24 1.26 14.10 1.19
C ALA A 24 0.23 14.94 1.96
N GLU A 25 -0.13 16.10 1.42
CA GLU A 25 -1.17 16.97 1.94
C GLU A 25 -2.25 17.17 0.88
N ASN A 26 -3.52 16.92 1.23
CA ASN A 26 -4.67 17.09 0.32
C ASN A 26 -4.54 16.36 -1.03
N GLY A 27 -3.83 15.22 -1.06
CA GLY A 27 -3.60 14.44 -2.30
C GLY A 27 -2.42 14.92 -3.14
N PHE A 28 -1.59 15.82 -2.61
CA PHE A 28 -0.41 16.35 -3.29
C PHE A 28 0.87 16.01 -2.53
N VAL A 29 1.97 15.83 -3.26
CA VAL A 29 3.33 15.65 -2.72
C VAL A 29 4.27 16.70 -3.29
N LYS A 30 5.21 17.18 -2.48
CA LYS A 30 6.26 18.10 -2.93
C LYS A 30 7.12 17.45 -4.01
N ARG A 31 7.72 18.26 -4.88
CA ARG A 31 8.54 17.77 -6.01
C ARG A 31 9.74 16.93 -5.59
N GLU A 32 10.31 17.23 -4.43
CA GLU A 32 11.46 16.55 -3.84
C GLU A 32 11.09 15.37 -2.92
N PHE A 33 9.82 14.93 -2.90
CA PHE A 33 9.37 13.86 -2.00
C PHE A 33 10.21 12.59 -2.10
N LEU A 34 10.77 12.27 -3.28
CA LEU A 34 11.65 11.12 -3.49
C LEU A 34 12.97 11.14 -2.69
N LYS A 35 13.35 12.29 -2.11
CA LYS A 35 14.48 12.39 -1.18
C LYS A 35 14.15 11.84 0.21
N ASN A 36 12.88 11.87 0.60
CA ASN A 36 12.43 11.47 1.93
C ASN A 36 10.96 11.04 1.86
N CYS A 37 10.67 10.01 1.08
CA CYS A 37 9.32 9.50 0.91
C CYS A 37 9.08 8.34 1.88
N THR A 38 8.00 8.43 2.64
CA THR A 38 7.55 7.38 3.53
C THR A 38 6.13 6.97 3.14
N VAL A 39 5.96 5.69 2.82
CA VAL A 39 4.68 5.09 2.53
C VAL A 39 4.23 4.29 3.75
N HIS A 40 3.04 4.59 4.26
CA HIS A 40 2.42 3.87 5.35
C HIS A 40 1.33 2.92 4.81
N ILE A 41 1.42 1.66 5.19
CA ILE A 41 0.44 0.63 4.86
C ILE A 41 -0.29 0.27 6.15
N ALA A 42 -1.56 0.68 6.24
CA ALA A 42 -2.42 0.29 7.34
C ALA A 42 -2.76 -1.20 7.26
N ILE A 43 -2.78 -1.87 8.41
CA ILE A 43 -3.22 -3.26 8.50
C ILE A 43 -4.72 -3.31 8.34
N SER A 44 -5.16 -4.15 7.41
CA SER A 44 -6.57 -4.43 7.15
C SER A 44 -6.85 -5.90 7.44
N SER A 45 -8.14 -6.27 7.54
CA SER A 45 -8.56 -7.66 7.79
C SER A 45 -8.03 -8.67 6.76
N GLY A 46 -7.54 -8.18 5.61
CA GLY A 46 -6.90 -8.98 4.57
C GLY A 46 -5.42 -9.28 4.81
N ILE A 47 -4.78 -8.84 5.90
CA ILE A 47 -3.34 -9.04 6.18
C ILE A 47 -3.17 -9.79 7.50
N GLU A 48 -2.39 -10.87 7.48
CA GLU A 48 -2.14 -11.75 8.63
C GLU A 48 -0.64 -11.88 8.90
N GLN A 49 -0.28 -12.29 10.13
CA GLN A 49 1.12 -12.56 10.48
C GLN A 49 1.68 -13.68 9.60
N GLY A 50 2.90 -13.49 9.09
CA GLY A 50 3.55 -14.42 8.17
C GLY A 50 3.22 -14.22 6.70
N ASP A 51 2.24 -13.38 6.37
CA ASP A 51 2.05 -12.92 4.99
C ASP A 51 3.27 -12.13 4.51
N SER A 52 3.42 -12.04 3.18
CA SER A 52 4.46 -11.23 2.55
C SER A 52 3.85 -10.02 1.85
N VAL A 53 4.27 -8.82 2.24
CA VAL A 53 3.79 -7.54 1.68
C VAL A 53 4.84 -6.98 0.74
N ASP A 54 4.47 -6.81 -0.52
CA ASP A 54 5.29 -6.25 -1.60
C ASP A 54 4.83 -4.83 -1.94
N PRO A 55 5.51 -3.78 -1.46
CA PRO A 55 5.14 -2.41 -1.73
C PRO A 55 5.71 -1.89 -3.06
N GLN A 56 5.01 -0.95 -3.66
CA GLN A 56 5.41 -0.28 -4.90
C GLN A 56 4.99 1.19 -4.91
N LEU A 57 5.82 2.03 -5.52
CA LEU A 57 5.53 3.44 -5.76
C LEU A 57 5.77 3.74 -7.23
N TYR A 58 4.71 4.06 -7.96
CA TYR A 58 4.79 4.54 -9.32
C TYR A 58 4.84 6.07 -9.34
N VAL A 59 5.75 6.63 -10.14
CA VAL A 59 5.83 8.06 -10.43
C VAL A 59 5.88 8.24 -11.94
N GLU A 60 4.93 9.02 -12.47
CA GLU A 60 4.80 9.25 -13.90
C GLU A 60 6.13 9.77 -14.50
N ARG A 61 6.54 9.18 -15.62
CA ARG A 61 7.81 9.46 -16.33
C ARG A 61 9.11 9.10 -15.59
N MET A 62 9.04 8.63 -14.35
CA MET A 62 10.20 8.15 -13.59
C MET A 62 10.21 6.62 -13.43
N GLY A 63 9.02 5.99 -13.46
CA GLY A 63 8.85 4.55 -13.38
C GLY A 63 8.37 4.09 -12.01
N THR A 64 8.55 2.79 -11.74
CA THR A 64 8.11 2.15 -10.50
C THR A 64 9.30 1.84 -9.61
N ILE A 65 9.23 2.33 -8.37
CA ILE A 65 10.16 2.01 -7.30
C ILE A 65 9.55 0.88 -6.49
N THR A 66 10.31 -0.17 -6.23
CA THR A 66 9.89 -1.33 -5.43
C THR A 66 10.92 -1.59 -4.35
N ARG A 67 10.55 -2.38 -3.35
CA ARG A 67 11.47 -2.88 -2.31
C ARG A 67 11.33 -4.40 -2.20
N THR A 68 12.32 -5.04 -1.59
CA THR A 68 12.19 -6.41 -1.10
C THR A 68 10.93 -6.55 -0.24
N PRO A 69 10.11 -7.59 -0.46
CA PRO A 69 8.90 -7.81 0.34
C PRO A 69 9.21 -7.93 1.83
N PHE A 70 8.28 -7.46 2.66
CA PHE A 70 8.30 -7.62 4.10
C PHE A 70 7.53 -8.86 4.51
N VAL A 71 8.03 -9.63 5.49
CA VAL A 71 7.20 -10.63 6.17
C VAL A 71 6.48 -9.94 7.33
N VAL A 72 5.16 -10.07 7.38
CA VAL A 72 4.32 -9.44 8.40
C VAL A 72 4.63 -10.06 9.76
N THR A 73 4.95 -9.20 10.73
CA THR A 73 5.27 -9.57 12.12
C THR A 73 4.13 -9.11 13.03
N ALA A 74 4.14 -9.51 14.31
CA ALA A 74 3.17 -9.05 15.28
C ALA A 74 3.22 -7.52 15.50
N GLU A 75 4.42 -6.93 15.47
CA GLU A 75 4.61 -5.47 15.57
C GLU A 75 3.94 -4.75 14.39
N HIS A 76 4.15 -5.25 13.16
CA HIS A 76 3.47 -4.71 11.99
C HIS A 76 1.94 -4.76 12.11
N LEU A 77 1.38 -5.83 12.70
CA LEU A 77 -0.07 -5.94 12.92
C LEU A 77 -0.61 -4.88 13.89
N ALA A 78 0.19 -4.46 14.86
CA ALA A 78 -0.19 -3.45 15.84
C ALA A 78 -0.01 -2.01 15.31
N GLU A 79 1.08 -1.77 14.57
CA GLU A 79 1.53 -0.41 14.24
C GLU A 79 1.39 -0.02 12.76
N GLY A 80 1.11 -0.98 11.88
CA GLY A 80 1.22 -0.77 10.44
C GLY A 80 2.59 -1.12 9.90
N ILE A 81 2.73 -1.07 8.57
CA ILE A 81 4.02 -1.22 7.90
C ILE A 81 4.47 0.15 7.40
N VAL A 82 5.67 0.55 7.81
CA VAL A 82 6.30 1.79 7.36
C VAL A 82 7.38 1.45 6.35
N TRP A 83 7.17 1.88 5.11
CA TRP A 83 8.16 1.80 4.05
C TRP A 83 8.80 3.16 3.80
N GLN A 84 10.00 3.34 4.32
CA GLN A 84 10.88 4.43 3.91
C GLN A 84 11.56 4.06 2.59
N LEU A 85 11.37 4.89 1.57
CA LEU A 85 12.06 4.72 0.31
C LEU A 85 13.57 4.99 0.49
N PRO A 86 14.44 4.30 -0.27
CA PRO A 86 15.81 4.73 -0.44
C PRO A 86 15.83 6.20 -0.90
N VAL A 87 16.80 6.97 -0.37
CA VAL A 87 16.94 8.38 -0.75
C VAL A 87 17.34 8.46 -2.22
N TYR A 88 16.45 9.00 -3.05
CA TYR A 88 16.76 9.35 -4.43
C TYR A 88 16.93 10.87 -4.52
N ASN A 89 18.08 11.30 -5.05
CA ASN A 89 18.30 12.72 -5.40
C ASN A 89 17.61 13.07 -6.73
N LEU A 90 16.34 12.71 -6.86
CA LEU A 90 15.53 12.97 -8.03
C LEU A 90 14.39 13.93 -7.67
N VAL A 91 13.94 14.70 -8.66
CA VAL A 91 12.86 15.68 -8.52
C VAL A 91 11.82 15.37 -9.59
N ALA A 92 10.59 15.14 -9.16
CA ALA A 92 9.49 14.86 -10.08
C ALA A 92 9.01 16.15 -10.78
N LEU A 93 8.43 15.98 -11.97
CA LEU A 93 7.83 17.09 -12.71
C LEU A 93 6.52 17.54 -12.03
N PRO A 94 6.21 18.85 -12.01
CA PRO A 94 4.93 19.34 -11.49
C PRO A 94 3.76 18.67 -12.21
N GLY A 95 2.71 18.34 -11.46
CA GLY A 95 1.51 17.68 -11.97
C GLY A 95 1.65 16.18 -12.30
N ALA A 96 2.85 15.60 -12.18
CA ALA A 96 3.06 14.18 -12.41
C ALA A 96 2.19 13.33 -11.48
N ALA A 97 1.58 12.28 -12.03
CA ALA A 97 0.81 11.33 -11.23
C ALA A 97 1.75 10.46 -10.36
N VAL A 98 1.35 10.25 -9.11
CA VAL A 98 2.06 9.38 -8.16
C VAL A 98 1.06 8.37 -7.60
N GLU A 99 1.40 7.10 -7.63
CA GLU A 99 0.56 6.02 -7.10
C GLU A 99 1.35 5.10 -6.18
N ALA A 100 0.97 5.06 -4.90
CA ALA A 100 1.48 4.11 -3.94
C ALA A 100 0.56 2.88 -3.91
N GLY A 101 1.12 1.68 -3.93
CA GLY A 101 0.34 0.43 -3.86
C GLY A 101 1.13 -0.66 -3.17
N TYR A 102 0.46 -1.78 -2.90
CA TYR A 102 1.12 -2.99 -2.44
C TYR A 102 0.34 -4.24 -2.86
N SER A 103 1.01 -5.38 -2.81
CA SER A 103 0.37 -6.68 -2.89
C SER A 103 0.70 -7.52 -1.66
N VAL A 104 -0.19 -8.43 -1.32
CA VAL A 104 -0.03 -9.34 -0.18
C VAL A 104 -0.02 -10.74 -0.73
N LYS A 105 1.10 -11.45 -0.59
CA LYS A 105 1.19 -12.88 -0.85
C LYS A 105 0.91 -13.63 0.45
N LYS A 106 -0.15 -14.41 0.42
CA LYS A 106 -0.61 -15.25 1.53
C LYS A 106 0.27 -16.48 1.69
N THR A 107 0.26 -17.03 2.90
CA THR A 107 0.94 -18.30 3.23
C THR A 107 0.38 -19.49 2.43
N ASP A 108 -0.91 -19.45 2.09
CA ASP A 108 -1.58 -20.43 1.21
C ASP A 108 -1.23 -20.26 -0.29
N GLY A 109 -0.40 -19.26 -0.62
CA GLY A 109 0.05 -18.96 -1.98
C GLY A 109 -0.86 -18.00 -2.76
N SER A 110 -2.05 -17.69 -2.24
CA SER A 110 -2.95 -16.70 -2.86
C SER A 110 -2.38 -15.28 -2.80
N ARG A 111 -2.91 -14.37 -3.62
CA ARG A 111 -2.45 -12.98 -3.69
C ARG A 111 -3.62 -12.01 -3.63
N LEU A 112 -3.45 -10.96 -2.83
CA LEU A 112 -4.33 -9.80 -2.79
C LEU A 112 -3.57 -8.58 -3.31
N LYS A 113 -4.27 -7.64 -3.95
CA LYS A 113 -3.70 -6.37 -4.41
C LYS A 113 -4.43 -5.23 -3.73
N SER A 114 -3.68 -4.25 -3.24
CA SER A 114 -4.29 -3.06 -2.66
C SER A 114 -4.90 -2.19 -3.76
N PRO A 115 -5.94 -1.40 -3.46
CA PRO A 115 -6.20 -0.20 -4.22
C PRO A 115 -4.99 0.74 -4.10
N GLY A 116 -4.73 1.52 -5.15
CA GLY A 116 -3.63 2.49 -5.17
C GLY A 116 -3.99 3.78 -4.44
N GLY A 117 -3.11 4.26 -3.56
CA GLY A 117 -3.14 5.62 -3.03
C GLY A 117 -2.64 6.59 -4.11
N LYS A 118 -3.52 7.46 -4.59
CA LYS A 118 -3.26 8.34 -5.75
C LYS A 118 -2.98 9.77 -5.31
N TYR A 119 -1.90 10.32 -5.85
CA TYR A 119 -1.40 11.65 -5.55
C TYR A 119 -0.95 12.38 -6.83
N LYS A 120 -0.72 13.68 -6.71
CA LYS A 120 -0.06 14.49 -7.74
C LYS A 120 1.12 15.24 -7.16
N VAL A 121 2.11 15.51 -7.99
CA VAL A 121 3.21 16.39 -7.62
C VAL A 121 2.74 17.86 -7.69
N GLU A 122 3.04 18.64 -6.65
CA GLU A 122 2.80 20.10 -6.60
C GLU A 122 3.56 20.87 -7.69
#